data_AF-A0A8J2Q854-F1
#
_entry.id   AF-A0A8J2Q854-F1
#
_cell.length_a   1.000
_cell.length_b   1.000
_cell.length_c   1.000
_cell.angle_alpha   90.00
_cell.angle_beta   90.00
_cell.angle_gamma   90.00
#
_symmetry.space_group_name_H-M   'P 1'
#
loop_
_entity.id
_entity.type
_entity.pdbx_description
1 polymer ?
#
loop_
_entity_poly.entity_id
_entity_poly.type
_entity_poly.pdbx_seq_one_letter_code
_entity_poly.pdbx_strand_id
1 'polypeptide(L)'
;MVKFVKYNIPHIKQRFDWDCGIACVLMLLSEKQRNYFNKHFFEICQQEGFGTNTWTIDISYLLKRFDVNHRFYTTRRAPNCKAGSSGNRVTINDADRVKIRFVKAAANDIIIVDGALSTKALMDHVARTGPALVLVDEALLSCDLCKHNKLSSEIRRVFGGRYRGHYVLVVEVVSFPGGGCKLLYRDPARSASICATTPRRLNAARMHIMLKSTALNEKYYGLVENVSIPATLHEYNGKPYSKVGNAMPIHCATQEEKELLSKTTHHYCDLFTDKLFAPLEELVFVRLDENKAEKVFLNRHKRLFLTSSDGVVASWRCAPTLESLNKFMAGTPLVGRDGQVVSLLTAKHGNHYAVSHLEGDGGYFETSKPWEIKDMEEGRLYYGNKSFTSRDELRAYVQNLPPLDVNSTAPPQPILLRGKKPRIILVAENGRQISHQYISSNLITDVEYL
;
A
#
# COMPACT_ATOMS: atom_id res chain seq x y z
N MET A 1 35.50 22.81 9.73
CA MET A 1 35.11 23.81 8.71
C MET A 1 34.26 23.09 7.66
N VAL A 2 32.93 23.23 7.68
CA VAL A 2 32.06 22.57 6.70
C VAL A 2 32.18 23.37 5.40
N LYS A 3 32.84 22.81 4.39
CA LYS A 3 32.87 23.36 3.02
C LYS A 3 31.48 23.21 2.42
N PHE A 4 30.77 24.32 2.22
CA PHE A 4 29.51 24.35 1.50
C PHE A 4 29.79 24.40 0.00
N VAL A 5 29.33 23.40 -0.75
CA VAL A 5 29.28 23.49 -2.21
C VAL A 5 28.02 24.26 -2.57
N LYS A 6 28.14 25.57 -2.79
CA LYS A 6 27.06 26.34 -3.41
C LYS A 6 27.01 25.95 -4.88
N TYR A 7 26.07 25.09 -5.26
CA TYR A 7 25.84 24.78 -6.66
C TYR A 7 25.32 26.05 -7.36
N ASN A 8 26.17 26.70 -8.17
CA ASN A 8 25.79 27.85 -8.98
C ASN A 8 24.93 27.41 -10.18
N ILE A 9 23.77 26.86 -9.87
CA ILE A 9 22.77 26.45 -10.85
C ILE A 9 22.10 27.74 -11.38
N PRO A 10 21.71 27.84 -12.65
CA PRO A 10 20.90 28.96 -13.15
C PRO A 10 19.42 28.68 -12.97
N HIS A 11 18.61 29.74 -12.87
CA HIS A 11 17.16 29.59 -12.73
C HIS A 11 16.54 29.66 -14.12
N ILE A 12 15.82 28.61 -14.50
CA ILE A 12 15.12 28.55 -15.79
C ILE A 12 13.62 28.51 -15.51
N LYS A 13 12.89 29.52 -15.99
CA LYS A 13 11.43 29.56 -15.91
C LYS A 13 10.85 28.60 -16.94
N GLN A 14 9.80 27.88 -16.54
CA GLN A 14 9.02 27.03 -17.44
C GLN A 14 8.34 27.88 -18.52
N ARG A 15 8.25 27.36 -19.75
CA ARG A 15 7.64 28.06 -20.90
C ARG A 15 6.15 27.79 -21.01
N PHE A 16 5.72 26.62 -20.57
CA PHE A 16 4.36 26.12 -20.64
C PHE A 16 3.91 25.62 -19.26
N ASP A 17 2.67 25.17 -19.11
CA ASP A 17 2.16 24.61 -17.86
C ASP A 17 2.67 23.17 -17.60
N TRP A 18 3.08 22.46 -18.66
CA TRP A 18 3.50 21.06 -18.63
C TRP A 18 5.02 20.84 -18.53
N ASP A 19 5.84 21.86 -18.79
CA ASP A 19 7.30 21.71 -18.96
C ASP A 19 8.11 22.04 -17.68
N CYS A 20 7.48 22.10 -16.50
CA CYS A 20 8.18 22.37 -15.23
C CYS A 20 9.31 21.36 -14.95
N GLY A 21 9.11 20.08 -15.30
CA GLY A 21 10.14 19.04 -15.22
C GLY A 21 11.30 19.26 -16.19
N ILE A 22 11.00 19.69 -17.41
CA ILE A 22 12.02 19.99 -18.45
C ILE A 22 12.81 21.22 -18.05
N ALA A 23 12.15 22.25 -17.52
CA ALA A 23 12.82 23.43 -17.00
C ALA A 23 13.81 23.07 -15.88
N CYS A 24 13.45 22.14 -14.98
CA CYS A 24 14.39 21.60 -14.00
C CYS A 24 15.59 20.88 -14.65
N VAL A 25 15.37 20.09 -15.71
CA VAL A 25 16.47 19.47 -16.48
C VAL A 25 17.37 20.53 -17.08
N LEU A 26 16.82 21.57 -17.72
CA LEU A 26 17.60 22.66 -18.32
C LEU A 26 18.50 23.38 -17.30
N MET A 27 18.06 23.50 -16.04
CA MET A 27 18.89 24.06 -14.96
C MET A 27 20.13 23.19 -14.68
N LEU A 28 20.06 21.88 -14.91
CA LEU A 28 21.15 20.92 -14.67
C LEU A 28 22.12 20.80 -15.85
N LEU A 29 21.73 21.24 -17.05
CA LEU A 29 22.56 21.15 -18.25
C LEU A 29 23.64 22.24 -18.28
N SER A 30 24.78 21.92 -18.91
CA SER A 30 25.77 22.93 -19.30
C SER A 30 25.17 23.96 -20.26
N GLU A 31 25.79 25.14 -20.38
CA GLU A 31 25.29 26.20 -21.27
C GLU A 31 25.18 25.74 -22.73
N LYS A 32 26.17 25.00 -23.23
CA LYS A 32 26.17 24.44 -24.59
C LYS A 32 24.99 23.47 -24.80
N GLN A 33 24.78 22.54 -23.87
CA GLN A 33 23.67 21.57 -23.94
C GLN A 33 22.32 22.27 -23.83
N ARG A 34 22.20 23.27 -22.95
CA ARG A 34 20.98 24.06 -22.79
C ARG A 34 20.65 24.86 -24.04
N ASN A 35 21.64 25.50 -24.67
CA ASN A 35 21.45 26.25 -25.91
C ASN A 35 21.01 25.32 -27.05
N TYR A 36 21.63 24.14 -27.16
CA TYR A 36 21.18 23.09 -28.08
C TYR A 36 19.74 22.67 -27.80
N PHE A 37 19.40 22.32 -26.56
CA PHE A 37 18.04 21.93 -26.19
C PHE A 37 17.03 23.01 -26.56
N ASN A 38 17.32 24.26 -26.21
CA ASN A 38 16.44 25.39 -26.46
C ASN A 38 16.15 25.59 -27.95
N LYS A 39 17.14 25.36 -28.83
CA LYS A 39 17.00 25.43 -30.29
C LYS A 39 16.17 24.26 -30.85
N HIS A 40 16.26 23.08 -30.24
CA HIS A 40 15.61 21.84 -30.69
C HIS A 40 14.47 21.38 -29.76
N PHE A 41 13.83 22.31 -29.04
CA PHE A 41 12.95 22.00 -27.91
C PHE A 41 11.84 21.00 -28.25
N PHE A 42 11.03 21.29 -29.27
CA PHE A 42 9.92 20.43 -29.68
C PHE A 42 10.39 19.13 -30.32
N GLU A 43 11.48 19.19 -31.09
CA GLU A 43 12.07 18.02 -31.74
C GLU A 43 12.54 16.98 -30.70
N ILE A 44 13.24 17.43 -29.66
CA ILE A 44 13.69 16.56 -28.56
C ILE A 44 12.49 15.98 -27.83
N CYS A 45 11.48 16.80 -27.48
CA CYS A 45 10.28 16.31 -26.79
C CYS A 45 9.50 15.26 -27.61
N GLN A 46 9.48 15.41 -28.94
CA GLN A 46 8.87 14.47 -29.86
C GLN A 46 9.68 13.18 -30.01
N GLN A 47 11.01 13.28 -30.12
CA GLN A 47 11.92 12.12 -30.18
C GLN A 47 11.88 11.29 -28.90
N GLU A 48 11.76 11.94 -27.74
CA GLU A 48 11.51 11.26 -26.48
C GLU A 48 10.07 10.69 -26.37
N GLY A 49 9.16 11.05 -27.28
CA GLY A 49 7.82 10.50 -27.34
C GLY A 49 6.86 10.98 -26.24
N PHE A 50 7.26 11.96 -25.42
CA PHE A 50 6.37 12.56 -24.41
C PHE A 50 5.65 13.81 -24.90
N GLY A 51 6.10 14.45 -25.98
CA GLY A 51 5.43 15.62 -26.56
C GLY A 51 5.18 16.70 -25.51
N THR A 52 3.91 16.95 -25.19
CA THR A 52 3.45 17.92 -24.17
C THR A 52 2.94 17.27 -22.87
N ASN A 53 3.09 15.95 -22.70
CA ASN A 53 2.65 15.22 -21.51
C ASN A 53 3.81 14.47 -20.85
N THR A 54 4.58 15.18 -20.03
CA THR A 54 5.83 14.68 -19.43
C THR A 54 5.59 13.97 -18.08
N TRP A 55 6.12 12.75 -17.94
CA TRP A 55 6.14 11.98 -16.69
C TRP A 55 7.54 11.90 -16.07
N THR A 56 7.65 11.50 -14.80
CA THR A 56 8.96 11.44 -14.11
C THR A 56 9.93 10.48 -14.80
N ILE A 57 9.43 9.35 -15.33
CA ILE A 57 10.29 8.43 -16.09
C ILE A 57 10.78 9.08 -17.40
N ASP A 58 9.96 9.92 -18.05
CA ASP A 58 10.38 10.65 -19.24
C ASP A 58 11.51 11.65 -18.91
N ILE A 59 11.43 12.32 -17.77
CA ILE A 59 12.49 13.20 -17.25
C ILE A 59 13.78 12.41 -16.97
N SER A 60 13.68 11.20 -16.44
CA SER A 60 14.84 10.34 -16.15
C SER A 60 15.59 9.95 -17.44
N TYR A 61 14.86 9.59 -18.49
CA TYR A 61 15.45 9.38 -19.82
C TYR A 61 16.04 10.67 -20.41
N LEU A 62 15.38 11.82 -20.22
CA LEU A 62 15.90 13.10 -20.68
C LEU A 62 17.23 13.44 -19.98
N LEU A 63 17.35 13.19 -18.69
CA LEU A 63 18.60 13.33 -17.94
C LEU A 63 19.67 12.39 -18.49
N LYS A 64 19.34 11.12 -18.78
CA LYS A 64 20.26 10.14 -19.38
C LYS A 64 20.73 10.58 -20.78
N ARG A 65 19.84 11.13 -21.62
CA ARG A 65 20.19 11.63 -22.96
C ARG A 65 21.25 12.73 -22.94
N PHE A 66 21.25 13.57 -21.90
CA PHE A 66 22.25 14.62 -21.72
C PHE A 66 23.39 14.24 -20.77
N ASP A 67 23.55 12.93 -20.51
CA ASP A 67 24.60 12.34 -19.69
C ASP A 67 24.64 12.89 -18.24
N VAL A 68 23.46 13.21 -17.68
CA VAL A 68 23.33 13.60 -16.28
C VAL A 68 23.16 12.33 -15.45
N ASN A 69 24.19 11.98 -14.66
CA ASN A 69 24.13 10.85 -13.75
C ASN A 69 23.10 11.09 -12.64
N HIS A 70 22.16 10.15 -12.46
CA HIS A 70 21.08 10.28 -11.49
C HIS A 70 20.56 8.91 -11.02
N ARG A 71 19.84 8.91 -9.90
CA ARG A 71 19.06 7.77 -9.40
C ARG A 71 17.61 8.16 -9.27
N PHE A 72 16.71 7.39 -9.87
CA PHE A 72 15.29 7.66 -9.85
C PHE A 72 14.61 6.84 -8.73
N TYR A 73 14.18 7.53 -7.67
CA TYR A 73 13.37 6.93 -6.61
C TYR A 73 11.88 7.10 -6.92
N THR A 74 11.12 6.01 -6.88
CA THR A 74 9.67 6.03 -7.09
C THR A 74 8.96 4.99 -6.25
N THR A 75 7.73 5.26 -5.83
CA THR A 75 6.85 4.26 -5.20
C THR A 75 5.82 3.71 -6.16
N ARG A 76 5.87 4.12 -7.43
CA ARG A 76 4.96 3.66 -8.48
C ARG A 76 5.69 3.53 -9.80
N ARG A 77 5.47 2.40 -10.47
CA ARG A 77 5.95 2.14 -11.83
C ARG A 77 4.83 2.22 -12.88
N ALA A 78 3.69 2.78 -12.50
CA ALA A 78 2.52 2.96 -13.36
C ALA A 78 2.03 4.41 -13.34
N PRO A 79 1.52 4.93 -14.48
CA PRO A 79 0.90 6.25 -14.52
C PRO A 79 -0.31 6.29 -13.58
N ASN A 80 -0.44 7.38 -12.83
CA ASN A 80 -1.67 7.64 -12.09
C ASN A 80 -2.70 8.21 -13.07
N CYS A 81 -3.79 7.47 -13.34
CA CYS A 81 -4.84 7.85 -14.31
C CYS A 81 -5.44 9.26 -14.08
N LYS A 82 -5.17 9.87 -12.91
CA LYS A 82 -5.67 11.18 -12.48
C LYS A 82 -4.64 12.31 -12.41
N ALA A 83 -3.37 12.06 -12.70
CA ALA A 83 -2.31 13.06 -12.44
C ALA A 83 -1.21 13.06 -13.51
N GLY A 84 -1.52 13.54 -14.71
CA GLY A 84 -0.49 14.13 -15.56
C GLY A 84 0.09 15.38 -14.89
N SER A 85 1.37 15.69 -15.17
CA SER A 85 2.04 16.92 -14.68
C SER A 85 1.30 18.21 -15.08
N SER A 86 0.52 18.16 -16.16
CA SER A 86 -0.29 19.26 -16.70
C SER A 86 -1.77 19.23 -16.31
N GLY A 87 -2.22 18.29 -15.48
CA GLY A 87 -3.65 18.14 -15.17
C GLY A 87 -4.51 17.55 -16.30
N ASN A 88 -3.91 17.16 -17.42
CA ASN A 88 -4.59 16.44 -18.50
C ASN A 88 -4.85 14.97 -18.15
N ARG A 89 -5.95 14.41 -18.68
CA ARG A 89 -6.27 12.98 -18.56
C ARG A 89 -5.19 12.16 -19.26
N VAL A 90 -4.76 11.08 -18.59
CA VAL A 90 -3.80 10.12 -19.16
C VAL A 90 -4.44 9.45 -20.38
N THR A 91 -3.80 9.53 -21.53
CA THR A 91 -4.24 8.77 -22.71
C THR A 91 -3.74 7.32 -22.61
N ILE A 92 -4.41 6.38 -23.28
CA ILE A 92 -3.91 5.00 -23.43
C ILE A 92 -2.48 5.03 -24.01
N ASN A 93 -2.27 5.93 -24.98
CA ASN A 93 -1.01 6.46 -25.49
C ASN A 93 0.11 6.56 -24.44
N ASP A 94 -0.14 7.42 -23.46
CA ASP A 94 0.81 7.76 -22.41
C ASP A 94 1.02 6.60 -21.43
N ALA A 95 -0.05 5.85 -21.13
CA ALA A 95 0.02 4.76 -20.18
C ALA A 95 0.95 3.63 -20.63
N ASP A 96 0.81 3.20 -21.89
CA ASP A 96 1.65 2.17 -22.50
C ASP A 96 3.08 2.66 -22.65
N ARG A 97 3.29 3.92 -23.08
CA ARG A 97 4.62 4.53 -23.17
C ARG A 97 5.37 4.47 -21.83
N VAL A 98 4.73 4.96 -20.76
CA VAL A 98 5.31 5.01 -19.42
C VAL A 98 5.65 3.61 -18.93
N LYS A 99 4.73 2.65 -19.11
CA LYS A 99 4.95 1.24 -18.74
C LYS A 99 6.15 0.65 -19.47
N ILE A 100 6.24 0.85 -20.80
CA ILE A 100 7.36 0.35 -21.61
C ILE A 100 8.69 1.00 -21.17
N ARG A 101 8.70 2.30 -20.87
CA ARG A 101 9.90 3.00 -20.37
C ARG A 101 10.37 2.44 -19.02
N PHE A 102 9.47 2.13 -18.09
CA PHE A 102 9.85 1.47 -16.84
C PHE A 102 10.47 0.08 -17.07
N VAL A 103 9.91 -0.72 -17.97
CA VAL A 103 10.45 -2.05 -18.31
C VAL A 103 11.84 -1.94 -18.94
N LYS A 104 12.04 -0.96 -19.83
CA LYS A 104 13.31 -0.78 -20.56
C LYS A 104 14.36 0.02 -19.80
N ALA A 105 14.04 0.60 -18.64
CA ALA A 105 14.92 1.52 -17.92
C ALA A 105 16.31 0.92 -17.61
N ALA A 106 16.34 -0.30 -17.07
CA ALA A 106 17.59 -0.99 -16.75
C ALA A 106 18.47 -1.24 -17.99
N ALA A 107 17.84 -1.60 -19.11
CA ALA A 107 18.54 -1.79 -20.39
C ALA A 107 19.03 -0.47 -21.02
N ASN A 108 18.62 0.68 -20.49
CA ASN A 108 19.07 2.02 -20.88
C ASN A 108 19.94 2.67 -19.78
N ASP A 109 20.51 1.87 -18.87
CA ASP A 109 21.31 2.30 -17.71
C ASP A 109 20.62 3.31 -16.78
N ILE A 110 19.30 3.28 -16.70
CA ILE A 110 18.54 4.11 -15.78
C ILE A 110 18.30 3.32 -14.50
N ILE A 111 18.90 3.78 -13.41
CA ILE A 111 18.77 3.16 -12.08
C ILE A 111 17.46 3.62 -11.45
N ILE A 112 16.53 2.69 -11.31
CA ILE A 112 15.26 2.88 -10.60
C ILE A 112 15.34 2.19 -9.24
N VAL A 113 15.02 2.92 -8.18
CA VAL A 113 14.95 2.41 -6.82
C VAL A 113 13.50 2.51 -6.35
N ASP A 114 12.92 1.37 -5.95
CA ASP A 114 11.58 1.36 -5.39
C ASP A 114 11.57 1.92 -3.97
N GLY A 115 10.57 2.73 -3.67
CA GLY A 115 10.38 3.37 -2.38
C GLY A 115 10.62 4.88 -2.40
N ALA A 116 10.08 5.55 -1.38
CA ALA A 116 10.28 6.98 -1.21
C ALA A 116 11.64 7.25 -0.57
N LEU A 117 12.43 8.11 -1.21
CA LEU A 117 13.67 8.62 -0.59
C LEU A 117 13.35 9.34 0.73
N SER A 118 13.98 8.92 1.82
CA SER A 118 13.78 9.54 3.14
C SER A 118 14.24 11.00 3.15
N THR A 119 13.65 11.83 4.02
CA THR A 119 14.05 13.25 4.13
C THR A 119 15.52 13.39 4.48
N LYS A 120 16.05 12.53 5.38
CA LYS A 120 17.46 12.51 5.75
C LYS A 120 18.35 12.18 4.55
N ALA A 121 18.04 11.12 3.80
CA ALA A 121 18.81 10.73 2.62
C ALA A 121 18.75 11.80 1.50
N LEU A 122 17.61 12.46 1.32
CA LEU A 122 17.48 13.59 0.40
C LEU A 122 18.39 14.74 0.80
N MET A 123 18.36 15.15 2.08
CA MET A 123 19.21 16.21 2.61
C MET A 123 20.70 15.86 2.48
N ASP A 124 21.05 14.63 2.82
CA ASP A 124 22.41 14.10 2.70
C ASP A 124 22.91 14.15 1.26
N HIS A 125 22.08 13.78 0.30
CA HIS A 125 22.39 13.85 -1.13
C HIS A 125 22.59 15.30 -1.61
N VAL A 126 21.68 16.21 -1.24
CA VAL A 126 21.80 17.63 -1.60
C VAL A 126 23.05 18.27 -1.00
N ALA A 127 23.41 17.90 0.22
CA ALA A 127 24.57 18.46 0.91
C ALA A 127 25.92 17.93 0.37
N ARG A 128 25.96 16.68 -0.14
CA ARG A 128 27.24 15.99 -0.43
C ARG A 128 27.45 15.59 -1.89
N THR A 129 26.37 15.46 -2.67
CA THR A 129 26.44 14.85 -4.01
C THR A 129 25.97 15.82 -5.09
N GLY A 130 24.78 16.38 -4.96
CA GLY A 130 24.21 17.22 -6.00
C GLY A 130 22.75 17.61 -5.76
N PRO A 131 22.20 18.47 -6.61
CA PRO A 131 20.80 18.89 -6.51
C PRO A 131 19.84 17.71 -6.69
N ALA A 132 18.62 17.84 -6.16
CA ALA A 132 17.57 16.84 -6.28
C ALA A 132 16.37 17.40 -7.03
N LEU A 133 15.97 16.75 -8.13
CA LEU A 133 14.73 17.02 -8.83
C LEU A 133 13.59 16.30 -8.11
N VAL A 134 12.58 17.05 -7.67
CA VAL A 134 11.54 16.56 -6.77
C VAL A 134 10.16 16.87 -7.35
N LEU A 135 9.32 15.83 -7.45
CA LEU A 135 7.89 15.99 -7.69
C LEU A 135 7.18 16.30 -6.36
N VAL A 136 6.39 17.35 -6.33
CA VAL A 136 5.59 17.79 -5.18
C VAL A 136 4.14 18.05 -5.57
N ASP A 137 3.25 18.04 -4.59
CA ASP A 137 2.01 18.80 -4.71
C ASP A 137 2.31 20.30 -4.57
N GLU A 138 2.13 21.05 -5.64
CA GLU A 138 2.36 22.50 -5.68
C GLU A 138 1.61 23.24 -4.57
N ALA A 139 0.41 22.77 -4.24
CA ALA A 139 -0.46 23.48 -3.32
C ALA A 139 -0.11 23.27 -1.84
N LEU A 140 0.68 22.23 -1.54
CA LEU A 140 1.20 21.99 -0.18
C LEU A 140 2.59 22.60 0.02
N LEU A 141 3.31 22.90 -1.06
CA LEU A 141 4.63 23.51 -0.98
C LEU A 141 4.52 25.02 -0.78
N SER A 142 4.64 25.46 0.47
CA SER A 142 4.76 26.89 0.79
C SER A 142 6.21 27.33 0.95
N CYS A 143 6.49 28.53 0.45
CA CYS A 143 7.80 29.17 0.49
C CYS A 143 7.88 30.19 1.63
N ASP A 144 8.98 30.17 2.37
CA ASP A 144 9.25 31.12 3.44
C ASP A 144 9.76 32.48 2.92
N LEU A 145 10.44 32.50 1.76
CA LEU A 145 11.03 33.70 1.15
C LEU A 145 10.01 34.50 0.35
N CYS A 146 9.39 33.89 -0.68
CA CYS A 146 8.42 34.58 -1.52
C CYS A 146 7.00 34.59 -0.94
N LYS A 147 6.79 33.95 0.22
CA LYS A 147 5.50 33.81 0.93
C LYS A 147 4.36 33.17 0.09
N HIS A 148 4.67 32.65 -1.09
CA HIS A 148 3.68 32.03 -1.96
C HIS A 148 3.09 30.77 -1.33
N ASN A 149 1.80 30.54 -1.59
CA ASN A 149 0.99 29.45 -1.05
C ASN A 149 0.89 29.36 0.49
N LYS A 150 1.28 30.39 1.27
CA LYS A 150 1.13 30.31 2.73
C LYS A 150 -0.33 30.12 3.16
N LEU A 151 -1.27 30.95 2.69
CA LEU A 151 -2.68 30.82 3.08
C LEU A 151 -3.35 29.60 2.45
N SER A 152 -3.11 29.34 1.15
CA SER A 152 -3.69 28.20 0.43
C SER A 152 -3.19 26.85 0.94
N SER A 153 -1.92 26.74 1.34
CA SER A 153 -1.37 25.51 1.91
C SER A 153 -1.96 25.21 3.29
N GLU A 154 -2.14 26.22 4.15
CA GLU A 154 -2.77 26.00 5.47
C GLU A 154 -4.26 25.63 5.30
N ILE A 155 -5.00 26.29 4.39
CA ILE A 155 -6.38 25.92 4.07
C ILE A 155 -6.44 24.48 3.50
N ARG A 156 -5.56 24.10 2.57
CA ARG A 156 -5.55 22.71 2.04
C ARG A 156 -5.13 21.66 3.06
N ARG A 157 -4.27 22.01 4.02
CA ARG A 157 -3.93 21.09 5.12
C ARG A 157 -5.15 20.76 5.98
N VAL A 158 -6.12 21.67 6.06
CA VAL A 158 -7.36 21.49 6.85
C VAL A 158 -8.49 20.90 6.00
N PHE A 159 -8.71 21.41 4.77
CA PHE A 159 -9.88 21.08 3.96
C PHE A 159 -9.60 20.13 2.78
N GLY A 160 -8.34 19.75 2.56
CA GLY A 160 -7.92 18.92 1.42
C GLY A 160 -7.95 19.66 0.07
N GLY A 161 -7.71 18.93 -1.01
CA GLY A 161 -7.77 19.46 -2.37
C GLY A 161 -7.26 18.48 -3.42
N ARG A 162 -7.52 18.77 -4.70
CA ARG A 162 -7.00 17.96 -5.82
C ARG A 162 -5.48 18.10 -5.92
N TYR A 163 -4.81 16.96 -6.11
CA TYR A 163 -3.36 16.91 -6.33
C TYR A 163 -2.98 17.68 -7.59
N ARG A 164 -1.98 18.55 -7.47
CA ARG A 164 -1.38 19.24 -8.62
C ARG A 164 0.12 19.00 -8.62
N GLY A 165 0.56 18.12 -9.51
CA GLY A 165 1.96 17.77 -9.61
C GLY A 165 2.79 18.90 -10.17
N HIS A 166 3.91 19.18 -9.51
CA HIS A 166 4.86 20.20 -9.92
C HIS A 166 6.28 19.77 -9.61
N TYR A 167 7.20 19.96 -10.55
CA TYR A 167 8.61 19.65 -10.34
C TYR A 167 9.36 20.89 -9.84
N VAL A 168 10.14 20.70 -8.79
CA VAL A 168 11.06 21.69 -8.24
C VAL A 168 12.46 21.10 -8.12
N LEU A 169 13.47 21.96 -8.14
CA LEU A 169 14.87 21.55 -7.99
C LEU A 169 15.40 22.00 -6.64
N VAL A 170 15.64 21.07 -5.72
CA VAL A 170 16.28 21.35 -4.43
C VAL A 170 17.78 21.45 -4.65
N VAL A 171 18.38 22.58 -4.27
CA VAL A 171 19.77 22.92 -4.62
C VAL A 171 20.69 23.04 -3.43
N GLU A 172 20.18 23.29 -2.22
CA GLU A 172 21.03 23.51 -1.06
C GLU A 172 20.30 23.19 0.27
N VAL A 173 21.05 22.72 1.27
CA VAL A 173 20.61 22.58 2.65
C VAL A 173 21.30 23.63 3.52
N VAL A 174 20.52 24.54 4.11
CA VAL A 174 21.01 25.57 5.02
C VAL A 174 20.71 25.14 6.45
N SER A 175 21.75 24.99 7.27
CA SER A 175 21.63 24.66 8.70
C SER A 175 21.88 25.89 9.55
N PHE A 176 21.13 26.04 10.65
CA PHE A 176 21.21 27.18 11.56
C PHE A 176 21.87 26.77 12.88
N PRO A 177 22.60 27.67 13.57
CA PRO A 177 23.27 27.37 14.83
C PRO A 177 22.37 26.81 15.94
N GLY A 178 21.05 27.08 15.89
CA GLY A 178 20.05 26.61 16.85
C GLY A 178 19.38 25.26 16.49
N GLY A 179 19.96 24.44 15.61
CA GLY A 179 19.46 23.09 15.31
C GLY A 179 18.34 23.01 14.26
N GLY A 180 18.00 24.12 13.61
CA GLY A 180 17.06 24.15 12.48
C GLY A 180 17.74 23.95 11.13
N CYS A 181 16.99 23.52 10.11
CA CYS A 181 17.45 23.54 8.72
C CYS A 181 16.35 23.95 7.73
N LYS A 182 16.78 24.50 6.60
CA LYS A 182 15.94 24.88 5.46
C LYS A 182 16.51 24.27 4.19
N LEU A 183 15.62 23.99 3.26
CA LEU A 183 15.94 23.54 1.91
C LEU A 183 15.73 24.70 0.96
N LEU A 184 16.78 25.10 0.24
CA LEU A 184 16.67 26.04 -0.85
C LEU A 184 16.34 25.28 -2.13
N TYR A 185 15.37 25.80 -2.89
CA TYR A 185 14.91 25.17 -4.11
C TYR A 185 14.57 26.22 -5.18
N ARG A 186 14.62 25.79 -6.44
CA ARG A 186 14.19 26.57 -7.61
C ARG A 186 12.85 26.05 -8.08
N ASP A 187 11.95 26.99 -8.30
CA ASP A 187 10.59 26.71 -8.74
C ASP A 187 10.41 27.27 -10.15
N PRO A 188 10.38 26.41 -11.19
CA PRO A 188 10.24 26.83 -12.59
C PRO A 188 9.00 27.69 -12.87
N ALA A 189 7.95 27.58 -12.06
CA ALA A 189 6.73 28.38 -12.22
C ALA A 189 6.89 29.82 -11.73
N ARG A 190 8.01 30.16 -11.08
CA ARG A 190 8.23 31.44 -10.41
C ARG A 190 9.31 32.27 -11.09
N SER A 191 9.17 33.59 -10.98
CA SER A 191 10.20 34.55 -11.33
C SER A 191 11.30 34.67 -10.27
N ALA A 192 11.01 34.29 -9.01
CA ALA A 192 12.00 34.29 -7.94
C ALA A 192 13.14 33.31 -8.26
N SER A 193 14.38 33.77 -8.17
CA SER A 193 15.58 32.96 -8.47
C SER A 193 15.84 31.85 -7.45
N ILE A 194 15.31 32.00 -6.22
CA ILE A 194 15.45 31.02 -5.15
C ILE A 194 14.25 31.07 -4.20
N CYS A 195 13.81 29.89 -3.75
CA CYS A 195 12.78 29.69 -2.73
C CYS A 195 13.36 28.90 -1.55
N ALA A 196 12.70 28.96 -0.39
CA ALA A 196 13.11 28.19 0.79
C ALA A 196 11.91 27.55 1.48
N THR A 197 12.07 26.34 1.97
CA THR A 197 11.06 25.64 2.77
C THR A 197 11.71 24.80 3.88
N THR A 198 10.90 24.25 4.78
CA THR A 198 11.39 23.29 5.79
C THR A 198 11.40 21.87 5.21
N PRO A 199 12.29 20.98 5.69
CA PRO A 199 12.26 19.57 5.29
C PRO A 199 10.90 18.91 5.53
N ARG A 200 10.24 19.26 6.65
CA ARG A 200 8.90 18.76 6.99
C ARG A 200 7.85 19.14 5.93
N ARG A 201 7.83 20.41 5.49
CA ARG A 201 6.87 20.88 4.47
C ARG A 201 7.16 20.26 3.10
N LEU A 202 8.43 20.18 2.70
CA LEU A 202 8.80 19.53 1.45
C LEU A 202 8.39 18.05 1.46
N ASN A 203 8.65 17.33 2.56
CA ASN A 203 8.29 15.92 2.67
C ASN A 203 6.76 15.73 2.60
N ALA A 204 5.99 16.57 3.28
CA ALA A 204 4.53 16.54 3.18
C ALA A 204 4.03 16.74 1.74
N ALA A 205 4.63 17.68 0.99
CA ALA A 205 4.28 17.94 -0.40
C ALA A 205 4.71 16.79 -1.34
N ARG A 206 5.89 16.16 -1.10
CA ARG A 206 6.37 14.97 -1.83
C ARG A 206 5.45 13.76 -1.66
N MET A 207 4.97 13.54 -0.44
CA MET A 207 4.27 12.31 -0.09
C MET A 207 2.77 12.36 -0.38
N HIS A 208 2.25 13.47 -0.93
CA HIS A 208 0.81 13.66 -1.13
C HIS A 208 0.16 12.66 -2.11
N ILE A 209 0.90 12.16 -3.11
CA ILE A 209 0.41 11.19 -4.11
C ILE A 209 0.26 9.78 -3.55
N MET A 210 0.92 9.45 -2.43
CA MET A 210 0.77 8.14 -1.80
C MET A 210 -0.71 7.92 -1.57
N LEU A 211 -1.23 6.78 -2.05
CA LEU A 211 -2.66 6.47 -1.99
C LEU A 211 -3.10 6.80 -0.56
N LYS A 212 -3.92 7.84 -0.40
CA LYS A 212 -4.41 8.16 0.94
C LYS A 212 -5.65 7.35 1.24
N SER A 213 -6.33 6.87 0.19
CA SER A 213 -7.55 6.09 0.30
C SER A 213 -7.25 4.61 0.51
N THR A 214 -7.88 4.02 1.53
CA THR A 214 -8.02 2.57 1.73
C THR A 214 -9.22 2.00 0.97
N ALA A 215 -10.11 2.86 0.48
CA ALA A 215 -11.14 2.49 -0.50
C ALA A 215 -10.63 2.65 -1.95
N LEU A 216 -10.82 1.62 -2.76
CA LEU A 216 -10.37 1.53 -4.16
C LEU A 216 -11.33 2.21 -5.14
N ASN A 217 -12.60 2.36 -4.75
CA ASN A 217 -13.61 3.07 -5.53
C ASN A 217 -13.46 4.59 -5.41
N GLU A 218 -13.75 5.32 -6.50
CA GLU A 218 -13.54 6.77 -6.54
C GLU A 218 -14.61 7.57 -5.78
N LYS A 219 -15.85 7.11 -5.80
CA LYS A 219 -16.98 7.71 -5.10
C LYS A 219 -17.26 6.89 -3.86
N TYR A 220 -17.19 7.51 -2.69
CA TYR A 220 -17.54 6.84 -1.44
C TYR A 220 -19.06 6.67 -1.31
N TYR A 221 -19.44 5.51 -0.80
CA TYR A 221 -20.81 5.13 -0.49
C TYR A 221 -21.03 5.08 1.03
N GLY A 222 -22.30 4.98 1.42
CA GLY A 222 -22.69 4.84 2.82
C GLY A 222 -22.69 6.16 3.59
N LEU A 223 -22.76 6.05 4.91
CA LEU A 223 -22.73 7.19 5.82
C LEU A 223 -21.28 7.60 6.08
N VAL A 224 -20.82 8.59 5.32
CA VAL A 224 -19.44 9.09 5.41
C VAL A 224 -19.34 10.20 6.46
N GLU A 225 -18.51 9.98 7.48
CA GLU A 225 -18.22 10.96 8.53
C GLU A 225 -16.75 11.42 8.47
N ASN A 226 -16.47 12.60 9.01
CA ASN A 226 -15.11 13.14 9.11
C ASN A 226 -14.39 12.52 10.30
N VAL A 227 -13.72 11.39 10.07
CA VAL A 227 -12.92 10.66 11.06
C VAL A 227 -11.54 10.43 10.48
N SER A 228 -10.51 10.87 11.21
CA SER A 228 -9.11 10.71 10.78
C SER A 228 -8.53 9.44 11.40
N ILE A 229 -8.26 8.44 10.55
CA ILE A 229 -7.73 7.14 10.96
C ILE A 229 -6.36 6.95 10.29
N PRO A 230 -5.26 6.75 11.04
CA PRO A 230 -3.95 6.56 10.44
C PRO A 230 -3.86 5.19 9.77
N ALA A 231 -3.27 5.15 8.57
CA ALA A 231 -2.89 3.92 7.88
C ALA A 231 -1.67 4.17 7.00
N THR A 232 -0.84 3.15 6.84
CA THR A 232 0.25 3.13 5.84
C THR A 232 -0.08 2.11 4.78
N LEU A 233 0.20 2.42 3.52
CA LEU A 233 -0.17 1.55 2.40
C LEU A 233 1.05 0.85 1.83
N HIS A 234 0.83 -0.40 1.43
CA HIS A 234 1.84 -1.36 0.99
C HIS A 234 1.28 -2.20 -0.16
N GLU A 235 2.12 -3.04 -0.75
CA GLU A 235 1.73 -3.96 -1.83
C GLU A 235 2.40 -5.31 -1.61
N TYR A 236 1.64 -6.39 -1.82
CA TYR A 236 2.15 -7.76 -1.80
C TYR A 236 1.46 -8.57 -2.91
N ASN A 237 2.24 -9.31 -3.71
CA ASN A 237 1.74 -10.06 -4.88
C ASN A 237 0.87 -9.22 -5.84
N GLY A 238 1.23 -7.95 -6.06
CA GLY A 238 0.48 -7.03 -6.93
C GLY A 238 -0.87 -6.58 -6.37
N LYS A 239 -1.18 -6.88 -5.11
CA LYS A 239 -2.39 -6.42 -4.41
C LYS A 239 -2.05 -5.36 -3.36
N PRO A 240 -2.80 -4.24 -3.30
CA PRO A 240 -2.61 -3.24 -2.28
C PRO A 240 -3.15 -3.72 -0.93
N TYR A 241 -2.48 -3.33 0.15
CA TYR A 241 -2.98 -3.52 1.50
C TYR A 241 -2.51 -2.38 2.41
N SER A 242 -3.07 -2.30 3.61
CA SER A 242 -2.68 -1.29 4.60
C SER A 242 -2.27 -1.88 5.96
N LYS A 243 -1.46 -1.13 6.70
CA LYS A 243 -1.01 -1.44 8.06
C LYS A 243 -1.33 -0.29 9.02
N VAL A 244 -1.57 -0.61 10.28
CA VAL A 244 -1.62 0.35 11.40
C VAL A 244 -0.48 0.05 12.36
N GLY A 245 0.58 0.87 12.32
CA GLY A 245 1.84 0.51 12.98
C GLY A 245 2.35 -0.82 12.42
N ASN A 246 2.54 -1.81 13.28
CA ASN A 246 2.94 -3.17 12.89
C ASN A 246 1.75 -4.08 12.55
N ALA A 247 0.51 -3.67 12.87
CA ALA A 247 -0.65 -4.53 12.66
C ALA A 247 -1.00 -4.66 11.17
N MET A 248 -1.21 -5.89 10.71
CA MET A 248 -1.48 -6.21 9.30
C MET A 248 -2.18 -7.57 9.14
N PRO A 249 -2.84 -7.85 8.00
CA PRO A 249 -3.40 -9.17 7.74
C PRO A 249 -2.32 -10.24 7.50
N ILE A 250 -2.55 -11.46 7.99
CA ILE A 250 -1.59 -12.58 7.88
C ILE A 250 -1.41 -12.99 6.42
N HIS A 251 -2.48 -13.01 5.62
CA HIS A 251 -2.40 -13.33 4.19
C HIS A 251 -1.64 -12.29 3.35
N CYS A 252 -1.34 -11.10 3.91
CA CYS A 252 -0.54 -10.06 3.25
C CYS A 252 0.96 -10.13 3.60
N ALA A 253 1.37 -11.07 4.47
CA ALA A 253 2.75 -11.19 4.93
C ALA A 253 3.55 -12.20 4.09
N THR A 254 4.83 -11.89 3.85
CA THR A 254 5.78 -12.88 3.33
C THR A 254 6.04 -13.99 4.35
N GLN A 255 6.65 -15.10 3.92
CA GLN A 255 7.02 -16.17 4.84
C GLN A 255 8.01 -15.68 5.92
N GLU A 256 8.98 -14.85 5.54
CA GLU A 256 9.94 -14.23 6.47
C GLU A 256 9.26 -13.31 7.48
N GLU A 257 8.27 -12.51 7.04
CA GLU A 257 7.49 -11.66 7.94
C GLU A 257 6.67 -12.51 8.92
N LYS A 258 6.06 -13.62 8.47
CA LYS A 258 5.28 -14.52 9.35
C LYS A 258 6.15 -15.16 10.43
N GLU A 259 7.36 -15.58 10.09
CA GLU A 259 8.31 -16.18 11.05
C GLU A 259 8.75 -15.19 12.15
N LEU A 260 8.75 -13.89 11.85
CA LEU A 260 9.05 -12.85 12.82
C LEU A 260 7.81 -12.47 13.65
N LEU A 261 6.70 -12.16 12.98
CA LEU A 261 5.50 -11.61 13.60
C LEU A 261 4.73 -12.64 14.44
N SER A 262 4.77 -13.92 14.09
CA SER A 262 4.15 -15.00 14.89
C SER A 262 4.68 -15.11 16.31
N LYS A 263 5.90 -14.60 16.58
CA LYS A 263 6.54 -14.67 17.90
C LYS A 263 6.01 -13.64 18.90
N THR A 264 5.43 -12.54 18.42
CA THR A 264 5.00 -11.42 19.27
C THR A 264 3.51 -11.12 19.17
N THR A 265 2.82 -11.70 18.19
CA THR A 265 1.41 -11.39 17.93
C THR A 265 0.47 -11.94 18.99
N HIS A 266 -0.62 -11.22 19.24
CA HIS A 266 -1.83 -11.82 19.80
C HIS A 266 -2.57 -12.62 18.72
N HIS A 267 -3.23 -13.72 19.10
CA HIS A 267 -3.88 -14.64 18.16
C HIS A 267 -5.28 -14.15 17.72
N TYR A 268 -5.31 -13.33 16.67
CA TYR A 268 -6.52 -13.01 15.91
C TYR A 268 -6.51 -13.79 14.59
N CYS A 269 -7.67 -14.25 14.12
CA CYS A 269 -7.73 -14.96 12.84
C CYS A 269 -7.41 -13.98 11.71
N ASP A 270 -6.38 -14.30 10.93
CA ASP A 270 -5.87 -13.51 9.81
C ASP A 270 -5.36 -12.10 10.16
N LEU A 271 -5.01 -11.81 11.43
CA LEU A 271 -4.43 -10.53 11.82
C LEU A 271 -3.20 -10.69 12.71
N PHE A 272 -2.09 -10.06 12.34
CA PHE A 272 -0.96 -9.80 13.21
C PHE A 272 -1.16 -8.49 13.99
N THR A 273 -0.87 -8.51 15.29
CA THR A 273 -0.80 -7.31 16.14
C THR A 273 -0.07 -7.59 17.46
N ASP A 274 0.86 -6.72 17.83
CA ASP A 274 1.60 -6.80 19.11
C ASP A 274 0.79 -6.26 20.31
N LYS A 275 -0.44 -5.78 20.06
CA LYS A 275 -1.36 -5.24 21.07
C LYS A 275 -2.76 -5.77 20.84
N LEU A 276 -3.51 -5.98 21.92
CA LEU A 276 -4.95 -6.27 21.82
C LEU A 276 -5.68 -5.12 21.12
N PHE A 277 -6.58 -5.46 20.22
CA PHE A 277 -7.51 -4.49 19.65
C PHE A 277 -8.56 -4.08 20.67
N ALA A 278 -9.13 -2.88 20.50
CA ALA A 278 -10.22 -2.39 21.32
C ALA A 278 -11.46 -3.31 21.21
N PRO A 279 -12.35 -3.32 22.23
CA PRO A 279 -13.59 -4.11 22.19
C PRO A 279 -14.48 -3.76 21.00
N LEU A 280 -15.21 -4.76 20.49
CA LEU A 280 -16.10 -4.58 19.36
C LEU A 280 -17.51 -4.17 19.84
N GLU A 281 -17.98 -3.00 19.39
CA GLU A 281 -19.29 -2.45 19.78
C GLU A 281 -20.39 -2.80 18.75
N GLU A 282 -21.48 -2.02 18.71
CA GLU A 282 -22.58 -2.17 17.73
C GLU A 282 -22.24 -1.59 16.35
N LEU A 283 -21.35 -0.59 16.29
CA LEU A 283 -20.97 0.08 15.05
C LEU A 283 -19.47 0.39 15.03
N VAL A 284 -18.96 0.60 13.82
CA VAL A 284 -17.54 0.87 13.56
C VAL A 284 -17.40 1.91 12.45
N PHE A 285 -16.25 2.56 12.42
CA PHE A 285 -15.85 3.46 11.35
C PHE A 285 -14.76 2.80 10.51
N VAL A 286 -15.06 2.52 9.25
CA VAL A 286 -14.13 1.91 8.28
C VAL A 286 -13.42 3.02 7.51
N ARG A 287 -12.10 3.06 7.58
CA ARG A 287 -11.32 4.13 6.93
C ARG A 287 -11.55 4.17 5.41
N LEU A 288 -11.95 5.33 4.91
CA LEU A 288 -12.01 5.62 3.47
C LEU A 288 -10.71 6.28 3.04
N ASP A 289 -10.36 7.42 3.64
CA ASP A 289 -9.13 8.16 3.38
C ASP A 289 -8.52 8.77 4.66
N GLU A 290 -7.65 9.77 4.52
CA GLU A 290 -7.00 10.40 5.67
C GLU A 290 -7.95 11.12 6.64
N ASN A 291 -9.12 11.55 6.17
CA ASN A 291 -10.03 12.42 6.91
C ASN A 291 -11.46 11.88 6.97
N LYS A 292 -11.76 10.80 6.24
CA LYS A 292 -13.10 10.22 6.13
C LYS A 292 -13.13 8.75 6.47
N ALA A 293 -14.21 8.34 7.11
CA ALA A 293 -14.55 6.95 7.34
C ALA A 293 -16.03 6.71 7.07
N GLU A 294 -16.36 5.49 6.64
CA GLU A 294 -17.75 5.03 6.54
C GLU A 294 -18.19 4.48 7.89
N LYS A 295 -19.31 4.98 8.40
CA LYS A 295 -19.96 4.44 9.60
C LYS A 295 -20.90 3.31 9.23
N VAL A 296 -20.67 2.15 9.80
CA VAL A 296 -21.44 0.92 9.50
C VAL A 296 -21.80 0.18 10.78
N PHE A 297 -22.95 -0.48 10.78
CA PHE A 297 -23.34 -1.39 11.84
C PHE A 297 -22.66 -2.74 11.68
N LEU A 298 -22.35 -3.36 12.82
CA LEU A 298 -21.88 -4.72 12.85
C LEU A 298 -23.07 -5.69 12.84
N ASN A 299 -23.03 -6.67 11.94
CA ASN A 299 -23.99 -7.74 11.83
C ASN A 299 -23.42 -9.04 12.45
N ARG A 300 -23.94 -9.42 13.61
CA ARG A 300 -23.56 -10.66 14.33
C ARG A 300 -24.36 -11.90 13.90
N HIS A 301 -25.37 -11.74 13.03
CA HIS A 301 -26.17 -12.84 12.48
C HIS A 301 -25.55 -13.40 11.19
N LYS A 302 -25.16 -12.53 10.26
CA LYS A 302 -24.44 -12.94 9.05
C LYS A 302 -22.94 -13.06 9.36
N ARG A 303 -22.40 -14.27 9.26
CA ARG A 303 -21.02 -14.58 9.63
C ARG A 303 -20.23 -15.17 8.46
N LEU A 304 -18.97 -14.75 8.35
CA LEU A 304 -17.99 -15.29 7.42
C LEU A 304 -17.05 -16.23 8.18
N PHE A 305 -16.69 -17.35 7.55
CA PHE A 305 -15.73 -18.28 8.12
C PHE A 305 -14.32 -17.92 7.64
N LEU A 306 -13.49 -17.41 8.56
CA LEU A 306 -12.10 -17.06 8.30
C LEU A 306 -11.17 -18.20 8.70
N THR A 307 -10.06 -18.31 7.99
CA THR A 307 -8.93 -19.20 8.31
C THR A 307 -7.61 -18.46 8.11
N SER A 308 -6.59 -18.81 8.89
CA SER A 308 -5.24 -18.29 8.67
C SER A 308 -4.19 -19.25 9.19
N SER A 309 -2.96 -19.12 8.70
CA SER A 309 -1.79 -19.79 9.25
C SER A 309 -0.58 -18.86 9.19
N ASP A 310 0.09 -18.73 10.33
CA ASP A 310 1.33 -17.97 10.51
C ASP A 310 2.57 -18.88 10.64
N GLY A 311 2.38 -20.20 10.50
CA GLY A 311 3.44 -21.21 10.67
C GLY A 311 3.61 -21.70 12.12
N VAL A 312 2.88 -21.15 13.08
CA VAL A 312 2.84 -21.62 14.48
C VAL A 312 1.44 -22.13 14.81
N VAL A 313 0.42 -21.36 14.46
CA VAL A 313 -0.99 -21.70 14.66
C VAL A 313 -1.79 -21.61 13.36
N ALA A 314 -2.72 -22.54 13.20
CA ALA A 314 -3.73 -22.54 12.16
C ALA A 314 -5.09 -22.14 12.76
N SER A 315 -5.42 -20.86 12.66
CA SER A 315 -6.59 -20.24 13.30
C SER A 315 -7.83 -20.30 12.40
N TRP A 316 -9.01 -20.33 13.04
CA TRP A 316 -10.30 -20.12 12.37
C TRP A 316 -11.23 -19.24 13.22
N ARG A 317 -12.16 -18.54 12.55
CA ARG A 317 -13.16 -17.69 13.23
C ARG A 317 -14.46 -17.60 12.45
N CYS A 318 -15.58 -17.72 13.16
CA CYS A 318 -16.92 -17.39 12.68
C CYS A 318 -17.17 -15.88 12.85
N ALA A 319 -16.51 -15.07 12.03
CA ALA A 319 -16.43 -13.62 12.19
C ALA A 319 -17.79 -12.94 11.91
N PRO A 320 -18.24 -11.98 12.73
CA PRO A 320 -19.32 -11.08 12.36
C PRO A 320 -18.93 -10.27 11.12
N THR A 321 -19.92 -9.62 10.49
CA THR A 321 -19.72 -8.90 9.24
C THR A 321 -20.16 -7.45 9.32
N LEU A 322 -19.64 -6.62 8.43
CA LEU A 322 -20.24 -5.35 8.06
C LEU A 322 -20.58 -5.37 6.57
N GLU A 323 -21.59 -4.63 6.15
CA GLU A 323 -21.96 -4.51 4.74
C GLU A 323 -21.58 -3.13 4.20
N SER A 324 -20.89 -3.10 3.06
CA SER A 324 -20.52 -1.85 2.40
C SER A 324 -20.43 -2.01 0.88
N LEU A 325 -20.86 -0.96 0.16
CA LEU A 325 -20.68 -0.85 -1.29
C LEU A 325 -19.28 -0.36 -1.68
N ASN A 326 -18.54 0.23 -0.72
CA ASN A 326 -17.14 0.58 -0.94
C ASN A 326 -16.30 -0.68 -1.14
N LYS A 327 -15.24 -0.56 -1.92
CA LYS A 327 -14.28 -1.62 -2.24
C LYS A 327 -13.01 -1.35 -1.45
N PHE A 328 -12.92 -1.91 -0.27
CA PHE A 328 -11.77 -1.71 0.61
C PHE A 328 -10.63 -2.68 0.28
N MET A 329 -9.40 -2.22 0.47
CA MET A 329 -8.21 -3.08 0.42
C MET A 329 -8.02 -3.87 1.71
N ALA A 330 -7.22 -4.93 1.66
CA ALA A 330 -6.81 -5.68 2.83
C ALA A 330 -6.14 -4.77 3.88
N GLY A 331 -6.37 -5.05 5.16
CA GLY A 331 -5.77 -4.33 6.28
C GLY A 331 -6.38 -2.95 6.57
N THR A 332 -7.40 -2.53 5.82
CA THR A 332 -8.11 -1.26 6.08
C THR A 332 -8.58 -1.21 7.53
N PRO A 333 -8.24 -0.17 8.30
CA PRO A 333 -8.56 -0.13 9.72
C PRO A 333 -10.02 0.20 10.01
N LEU A 334 -10.54 -0.46 11.05
CA LEU A 334 -11.82 -0.19 11.67
C LEU A 334 -11.56 0.40 13.05
N VAL A 335 -12.23 1.50 13.38
CA VAL A 335 -12.16 2.10 14.72
C VAL A 335 -13.52 2.16 15.40
N GLY A 336 -13.51 2.10 16.73
CA GLY A 336 -14.67 2.37 17.57
C GLY A 336 -14.98 3.87 17.64
N ARG A 337 -15.96 4.24 18.47
CA ARG A 337 -16.37 5.64 18.66
C ARG A 337 -15.28 6.52 19.29
N ASP A 338 -14.39 5.90 20.05
CA ASP A 338 -13.25 6.54 20.71
C ASP A 338 -12.02 6.68 19.79
N GLY A 339 -12.11 6.20 18.54
CA GLY A 339 -11.03 6.23 17.56
C GLY A 339 -9.97 5.14 17.75
N GLN A 340 -10.14 4.24 18.72
CA GLN A 340 -9.23 3.10 18.89
C GLN A 340 -9.52 2.02 17.85
N VAL A 341 -8.46 1.36 17.36
CA VAL A 341 -8.56 0.32 16.35
C VAL A 341 -9.18 -0.94 16.96
N VAL A 342 -10.30 -1.39 16.39
CA VAL A 342 -11.02 -2.59 16.83
C VAL A 342 -10.70 -3.81 15.95
N SER A 343 -10.35 -3.62 14.69
CA SER A 343 -9.97 -4.68 13.74
C SER A 343 -9.35 -4.06 12.50
N LEU A 344 -8.76 -4.90 11.64
CA LEU A 344 -8.50 -4.57 10.23
C LEU A 344 -9.34 -5.46 9.32
N LEU A 345 -9.65 -5.00 8.10
CA LEU A 345 -10.37 -5.81 7.11
C LEU A 345 -9.48 -6.94 6.57
N THR A 346 -10.05 -8.14 6.47
CA THR A 346 -9.34 -9.36 6.05
C THR A 346 -9.91 -9.92 4.75
N ALA A 347 -11.11 -10.49 4.81
CA ALA A 347 -11.80 -11.12 3.69
C ALA A 347 -13.24 -10.60 3.54
N LYS A 348 -13.86 -10.88 2.39
CA LYS A 348 -15.25 -10.54 2.12
C LYS A 348 -15.98 -11.64 1.34
N HIS A 349 -17.30 -11.53 1.29
CA HIS A 349 -18.17 -12.25 0.37
C HIS A 349 -19.21 -11.27 -0.18
N GLY A 350 -19.14 -10.97 -1.47
CA GLY A 350 -19.94 -9.90 -2.08
C GLY A 350 -19.62 -8.55 -1.44
N ASN A 351 -20.62 -7.96 -0.77
CA ASN A 351 -20.49 -6.69 -0.05
C ASN A 351 -20.32 -6.86 1.47
N HIS A 352 -20.25 -8.11 1.96
CA HIS A 352 -20.08 -8.41 3.38
C HIS A 352 -18.62 -8.63 3.71
N TYR A 353 -18.05 -7.75 4.52
CA TYR A 353 -16.68 -7.82 4.98
C TYR A 353 -16.61 -8.46 6.37
N ALA A 354 -15.67 -9.36 6.57
CA ALA A 354 -15.44 -9.99 7.87
C ALA A 354 -14.75 -9.03 8.84
N VAL A 355 -15.18 -9.06 10.10
CA VAL A 355 -14.57 -8.32 11.20
C VAL A 355 -13.97 -9.33 12.17
N SER A 356 -12.66 -9.59 12.02
CA SER A 356 -11.95 -10.55 12.86
C SER A 356 -11.72 -9.98 14.26
N HIS A 357 -12.23 -10.66 15.27
CA HIS A 357 -12.10 -10.25 16.67
C HIS A 357 -12.05 -11.47 17.58
N LEU A 358 -11.93 -11.26 18.89
CA LEU A 358 -11.94 -12.31 19.91
C LEU A 358 -13.37 -12.73 20.32
N GLU A 359 -14.41 -12.04 19.85
CA GLU A 359 -15.81 -12.46 20.03
C GLU A 359 -16.25 -13.55 19.02
N GLY A 360 -17.26 -14.34 19.41
CA GLY A 360 -17.87 -15.38 18.59
C GLY A 360 -17.06 -16.67 18.48
N ASP A 361 -17.68 -17.71 17.92
CA ASP A 361 -17.07 -19.04 17.80
C ASP A 361 -15.77 -18.99 16.98
N GLY A 362 -14.73 -19.64 17.46
CA GLY A 362 -13.44 -19.75 16.78
C GLY A 362 -12.44 -20.53 17.62
N GLY A 363 -11.27 -20.76 17.05
CA GLY A 363 -10.20 -21.52 17.69
C GLY A 363 -8.95 -21.53 16.84
N TYR A 364 -7.97 -22.33 17.24
CA TYR A 364 -6.76 -22.56 16.46
C TYR A 364 -6.22 -23.97 16.72
N PHE A 365 -5.43 -24.46 15.77
CA PHE A 365 -4.63 -25.67 15.91
C PHE A 365 -3.15 -25.31 16.01
N GLU A 366 -2.42 -25.96 16.90
CA GLU A 366 -0.95 -25.83 16.97
C GLU A 366 -0.32 -26.67 15.86
N THR A 367 0.08 -26.00 14.77
CA THR A 367 0.67 -26.64 13.60
C THR A 367 1.29 -25.61 12.68
N SER A 368 2.40 -25.99 12.04
CA SER A 368 3.02 -25.21 10.97
C SER A 368 2.39 -25.41 9.60
N LYS A 369 1.48 -26.39 9.45
CA LYS A 369 0.82 -26.67 8.17
C LYS A 369 -0.24 -25.61 7.86
N PRO A 370 -0.31 -25.10 6.60
CA PRO A 370 -1.39 -24.23 6.18
C PRO A 370 -2.71 -25.01 6.07
N TRP A 371 -3.83 -24.28 5.98
CA TRP A 371 -5.15 -24.88 5.76
C TRP A 371 -5.28 -25.52 4.37
N GLU A 372 -5.84 -26.73 4.32
CA GLU A 372 -6.44 -27.27 3.11
C GLU A 372 -7.93 -26.91 3.08
N ILE A 373 -8.39 -26.29 1.99
CA ILE A 373 -9.80 -25.94 1.80
C ILE A 373 -10.34 -26.80 0.65
N LYS A 374 -11.40 -27.55 0.91
CA LYS A 374 -12.02 -28.47 -0.07
C LYS A 374 -13.54 -28.31 -0.06
N ASP A 375 -14.15 -28.62 -1.19
CA ASP A 375 -15.61 -28.65 -1.32
C ASP A 375 -16.14 -30.08 -1.15
N MET A 376 -17.26 -30.19 -0.46
CA MET A 376 -17.94 -31.47 -0.24
C MET A 376 -18.84 -31.85 -1.40
N GLU A 377 -18.81 -33.13 -1.75
CA GLU A 377 -19.76 -33.78 -2.66
C GLU A 377 -20.98 -34.25 -1.86
N GLU A 378 -22.16 -34.16 -2.48
CA GLU A 378 -23.42 -34.56 -1.86
C GLU A 378 -23.47 -36.08 -1.62
N GLY A 379 -23.98 -36.49 -0.46
CA GLY A 379 -24.12 -37.90 -0.09
C GLY A 379 -22.84 -38.60 0.39
N ARG A 380 -21.67 -37.95 0.34
CA ARG A 380 -20.40 -38.57 0.77
C ARG A 380 -20.12 -38.47 2.27
N LEU A 381 -19.41 -39.48 2.77
CA LEU A 381 -18.84 -39.50 4.11
C LEU A 381 -17.40 -39.01 4.06
N TYR A 382 -16.93 -38.40 5.15
CA TYR A 382 -15.59 -37.83 5.23
C TYR A 382 -14.90 -38.25 6.52
N TYR A 383 -13.63 -38.61 6.41
CA TYR A 383 -12.75 -38.91 7.54
C TYR A 383 -11.33 -38.48 7.17
N GLY A 384 -10.71 -37.68 8.04
CA GLY A 384 -9.38 -37.12 7.76
C GLY A 384 -9.37 -36.34 6.44
N ASN A 385 -8.45 -36.67 5.55
CA ASN A 385 -8.31 -36.06 4.23
C ASN A 385 -9.03 -36.83 3.08
N LYS A 386 -9.85 -37.83 3.40
CA LYS A 386 -10.51 -38.71 2.42
C LYS A 386 -12.04 -38.62 2.46
N SER A 387 -12.67 -39.03 1.36
CA SER A 387 -14.12 -39.15 1.21
C SER A 387 -14.54 -40.55 0.74
N PHE A 388 -15.67 -41.03 1.23
CA PHE A 388 -16.13 -42.41 1.07
C PHE A 388 -17.59 -42.46 0.62
N THR A 389 -17.96 -43.53 -0.07
CA THR A 389 -19.32 -43.74 -0.59
C THR A 389 -20.23 -44.42 0.43
N SER A 390 -19.66 -45.23 1.32
CA SER A 390 -20.39 -45.97 2.35
C SER A 390 -19.67 -45.95 3.70
N ARG A 391 -20.42 -46.25 4.76
CA ARG A 391 -19.86 -46.31 6.12
C ARG A 391 -18.90 -47.49 6.29
N ASP A 392 -19.14 -48.60 5.60
CA ASP A 392 -18.29 -49.79 5.69
C ASP A 392 -16.93 -49.57 5.04
N GLU A 393 -16.90 -48.90 3.90
CA GLU A 393 -15.65 -48.46 3.23
C GLU A 393 -14.81 -47.57 4.16
N LEU A 394 -15.46 -46.60 4.81
CA LEU A 394 -14.81 -45.72 5.78
C LEU A 394 -14.26 -46.52 6.97
N ARG A 395 -15.04 -47.44 7.55
CA ARG A 395 -14.59 -48.25 8.70
C ARG A 395 -13.42 -49.15 8.33
N ALA A 396 -13.45 -49.77 7.15
CA ALA A 396 -12.35 -50.59 6.64
C ALA A 396 -11.07 -49.77 6.47
N TYR A 397 -11.18 -48.56 5.90
CA TYR A 397 -10.05 -47.63 5.79
C TYR A 397 -9.47 -47.28 7.16
N VAL A 398 -10.31 -46.90 8.12
CA VAL A 398 -9.88 -46.53 9.48
C VAL A 398 -9.23 -47.69 10.21
N GLN A 399 -9.69 -48.93 10.02
CA GLN A 399 -9.10 -50.12 10.66
C GLN A 399 -7.68 -50.41 10.15
N ASN A 400 -7.40 -50.11 8.88
CA ASN A 400 -6.10 -50.35 8.24
C ASN A 400 -5.08 -49.24 8.48
N LEU A 401 -5.49 -48.10 9.07
CA LEU A 401 -4.57 -47.03 9.42
C LEU A 401 -3.73 -47.37 10.66
N PRO A 402 -2.45 -46.98 10.71
CA PRO A 402 -1.64 -47.08 11.92
C PRO A 402 -2.29 -46.30 13.07
N PRO A 403 -1.89 -46.55 14.34
CA PRO A 403 -2.30 -45.74 15.47
C PRO A 403 -2.00 -44.25 15.24
N LEU A 404 -2.74 -43.38 15.92
CA LEU A 404 -2.52 -41.93 15.84
C LEU A 404 -1.10 -41.59 16.33
N ASP A 405 -0.34 -40.87 15.51
CA ASP A 405 0.99 -40.38 15.83
C ASP A 405 1.12 -38.93 15.35
N VAL A 406 1.60 -38.06 16.24
CA VAL A 406 1.83 -36.64 16.00
C VAL A 406 3.13 -36.26 16.69
N ASN A 407 4.07 -35.71 15.93
CA ASN A 407 5.36 -35.26 16.44
C ASN A 407 5.85 -34.05 15.65
N SER A 408 6.95 -33.43 16.08
CA SER A 408 7.48 -32.20 15.45
C SER A 408 7.88 -32.37 13.98
N THR A 409 8.22 -33.59 13.55
CA THR A 409 8.54 -33.91 12.16
C THR A 409 7.31 -34.26 11.32
N ALA A 410 6.17 -34.53 11.97
CA ALA A 410 4.89 -34.89 11.37
C ALA A 410 3.74 -34.03 11.92
N PRO A 411 3.73 -32.71 11.64
CA PRO A 411 2.73 -31.78 12.17
C PRO A 411 1.34 -32.05 11.56
N PRO A 412 0.25 -31.83 12.32
CA PRO A 412 -1.09 -32.17 11.88
C PRO A 412 -1.61 -31.19 10.81
N GLN A 413 -2.41 -31.70 9.87
CA GLN A 413 -2.99 -30.95 8.76
C GLN A 413 -4.41 -30.45 9.10
N PRO A 414 -4.65 -29.13 9.13
CA PRO A 414 -5.98 -28.56 9.29
C PRO A 414 -6.73 -28.53 7.95
N ILE A 415 -7.99 -28.95 7.95
CA ILE A 415 -8.83 -29.05 6.75
C ILE A 415 -10.18 -28.39 7.00
N LEU A 416 -10.56 -27.46 6.11
CA LEU A 416 -11.92 -26.94 6.01
C LEU A 416 -12.65 -27.62 4.85
N LEU A 417 -13.73 -28.32 5.17
CA LEU A 417 -14.66 -28.89 4.19
C LEU A 417 -15.88 -27.97 4.06
N ARG A 418 -16.01 -27.30 2.91
CA ARG A 418 -17.14 -26.41 2.57
C ARG A 418 -18.30 -27.21 1.99
N GLY A 419 -19.53 -26.72 2.14
CA GLY A 419 -20.72 -27.35 1.55
C GLY A 419 -21.94 -27.25 2.46
N LYS A 420 -22.96 -28.07 2.22
CA LYS A 420 -24.24 -28.05 2.98
C LYS A 420 -24.07 -28.39 4.47
N LYS A 421 -23.09 -29.24 4.82
CA LYS A 421 -22.79 -29.65 6.19
C LYS A 421 -21.29 -29.47 6.45
N PRO A 422 -20.83 -28.20 6.54
CA PRO A 422 -19.42 -27.87 6.55
C PRO A 422 -18.73 -28.41 7.80
N ARG A 423 -17.43 -28.71 7.68
CA ARG A 423 -16.65 -29.36 8.74
C ARG A 423 -15.25 -28.79 8.87
N ILE A 424 -14.74 -28.80 10.09
CA ILE A 424 -13.33 -28.59 10.41
C ILE A 424 -12.77 -29.95 10.82
N ILE A 425 -11.68 -30.37 10.18
CA ILE A 425 -10.99 -31.63 10.49
C ILE A 425 -9.53 -31.31 10.79
N LEU A 426 -9.00 -31.92 11.84
CA LEU A 426 -7.56 -32.01 12.06
C LEU A 426 -7.13 -33.46 11.85
N VAL A 427 -6.15 -33.69 10.99
CA VAL A 427 -5.68 -35.04 10.64
C VAL A 427 -4.16 -35.12 10.80
N ALA A 428 -3.67 -36.23 11.35
CA ALA A 428 -2.24 -36.52 11.40
C ALA A 428 -1.69 -36.84 10.00
N GLU A 429 -0.37 -36.73 9.82
CA GLU A 429 0.28 -37.01 8.53
C GLU A 429 0.04 -38.46 8.05
N ASN A 430 -0.08 -39.40 8.99
CA ASN A 430 -0.41 -40.79 8.68
C ASN A 430 -1.88 -41.03 8.29
N GLY A 431 -2.70 -39.98 8.22
CA GLY A 431 -4.11 -40.04 7.83
C GLY A 431 -5.10 -40.30 8.97
N ARG A 432 -4.64 -40.54 10.21
CA ARG A 432 -5.53 -40.67 11.38
C ARG A 432 -6.14 -39.33 11.75
N GLN A 433 -7.46 -39.31 11.92
CA GLN A 433 -8.19 -38.12 12.33
C GLN A 433 -7.96 -37.85 13.83
N ILE A 434 -7.65 -36.60 14.16
CA ILE A 434 -7.46 -36.11 15.53
C ILE A 434 -8.76 -35.48 16.04
N SER A 435 -9.35 -34.61 15.23
CA SER A 435 -10.62 -33.94 15.55
C SER A 435 -11.51 -33.80 14.32
N HIS A 436 -12.81 -33.72 14.56
CA HIS A 436 -13.83 -33.58 13.52
C HIS A 436 -15.01 -32.81 14.08
N GLN A 437 -15.17 -31.58 13.63
CA GLN A 437 -16.19 -30.66 14.12
C GLN A 437 -17.15 -30.28 12.99
N TYR A 438 -18.44 -30.42 13.26
CA TYR A 438 -19.49 -29.89 12.39
C TYR A 438 -19.68 -28.41 12.71
N ILE A 439 -19.70 -27.56 11.68
CA ILE A 439 -19.99 -26.13 11.81
C ILE A 439 -21.30 -25.80 11.11
N SER A 440 -21.88 -24.65 11.47
CA SER A 440 -23.20 -24.23 10.96
C SER A 440 -23.20 -24.08 9.44
N SER A 441 -24.24 -24.60 8.79
CA SER A 441 -24.48 -24.41 7.35
C SER A 441 -24.82 -22.97 6.96
N ASN A 442 -25.14 -22.12 7.95
CA ASN A 442 -25.42 -20.70 7.74
C ASN A 442 -24.14 -19.85 7.61
N LEU A 443 -22.96 -20.43 7.88
CA LEU A 443 -21.68 -19.76 7.74
C LEU A 443 -21.32 -19.63 6.27
N ILE A 444 -20.88 -18.44 5.88
CA ILE A 444 -20.36 -18.19 4.54
C ILE A 444 -18.90 -18.64 4.52
N THR A 445 -18.63 -19.78 3.87
CA THR A 445 -17.28 -20.37 3.76
C THR A 445 -16.59 -20.06 2.43
N ASP A 446 -17.32 -19.49 1.46
CA ASP A 446 -16.76 -19.02 0.20
C ASP A 446 -16.36 -17.55 0.33
N VAL A 447 -15.10 -17.29 0.64
CA VAL A 447 -14.60 -15.96 0.99
C VAL A 447 -13.42 -15.56 0.10
N GLU A 448 -13.39 -14.28 -0.26
CA GLU A 448 -12.30 -13.63 -0.98
C GLU A 448 -11.40 -12.92 0.04
N TYR A 449 -10.17 -13.38 0.21
CA TYR A 449 -9.11 -12.61 0.88
C TYR A 449 -8.70 -11.46 -0.06
N LEU A 450 -8.73 -10.24 0.46
CA LEU A 450 -8.77 -8.98 -0.30
C LEU A 450 -7.53 -8.71 -1.18
#